data_AF-A0A932HE32-F1
#
_entry.id   AF-A0A932HE32-F1
#
_cell.length_a   1.000
_cell.length_b   1.000
_cell.length_c   1.000
_cell.angle_alpha   90.00
_cell.angle_beta   90.00
_cell.angle_gamma   90.00
#
_symmetry.space_group_name_H-M   'P 1'
#
loop_
_entity.id
_entity.type
_entity.pdbx_description
1 polymer ?
#
loop_
_entity_poly.entity_id
_entity_poly.type
_entity_poly.pdbx_seq_one_letter_code
_entity_poly.pdbx_strand_id
1 'polypeptide(L)'
;MKIAGYRFEGRRALSGLAAVTMTVLLAGCALPPPRELPPPRAAPLAPLAAPRPLVALALGGGGARGFAHIGVIKVLEGSGIVPDIVVGSSSGAIVAALYAGGMSGVELERTAVMLERDDLIDVVFEGRFMVRGALLQEFVNRTLGYRAIEELARPFALVATERGSGAMTVFNRGDTGLAVRASVAVPDLFLPVAIAG
;
A
#
# COMPACT_ATOMS: atom_id res chain seq x y z
N MET A 1 20.61 79.06 -44.71
CA MET A 1 21.93 78.43 -44.81
C MET A 1 21.91 77.16 -43.97
N LYS A 2 22.19 76.00 -44.59
CA LYS A 2 22.18 74.65 -43.97
C LYS A 2 23.05 74.60 -42.71
N ILE A 3 22.61 73.90 -41.65
CA ILE A 3 23.37 72.76 -41.08
C ILE A 3 22.41 71.72 -40.47
N ALA A 4 22.69 70.45 -40.78
CA ALA A 4 22.25 69.19 -40.19
C ALA A 4 22.22 69.19 -38.64
N GLY A 5 21.50 68.37 -37.89
CA GLY A 5 20.85 67.08 -38.13
C GLY A 5 21.08 66.22 -36.87
N TYR A 6 20.04 65.59 -36.32
CA TYR A 6 20.17 64.31 -35.61
C TYR A 6 18.78 63.68 -35.43
N ARG A 7 18.64 62.44 -35.94
CA ARG A 7 17.47 61.57 -35.79
C ARG A 7 17.51 60.90 -34.42
N PHE A 8 16.34 60.68 -33.82
CA PHE A 8 16.13 59.57 -32.90
C PHE A 8 14.86 58.83 -33.32
N GLU A 9 15.04 57.80 -34.15
CA GLU A 9 14.07 56.72 -34.35
C GLU A 9 14.14 55.78 -33.15
N GLY A 10 12.99 55.41 -32.56
CA GLY A 10 13.00 54.41 -31.50
C GLY A 10 11.76 54.36 -30.59
N ARG A 11 10.55 54.47 -31.13
CA ARG A 11 9.33 54.09 -30.39
C ARG A 11 8.52 53.15 -31.25
N ARG A 12 8.64 51.84 -31.00
CA ARG A 12 7.65 50.75 -31.28
C ARG A 12 8.38 49.40 -31.32
N ALA A 13 8.64 48.75 -30.17
CA ALA A 13 8.96 47.31 -30.14
C ALA A 13 8.99 46.67 -28.73
N LEU A 14 8.27 47.17 -27.71
CA LEU A 14 8.42 46.59 -26.34
C LEU A 14 7.12 46.30 -25.59
N SER A 15 5.97 46.25 -26.27
CA SER A 15 4.69 45.92 -25.63
C SER A 15 4.16 44.50 -25.93
N GLY A 16 4.80 43.74 -26.82
CA GLY A 16 4.34 42.39 -27.21
C GLY A 16 5.00 41.22 -26.48
N LEU A 17 6.24 41.36 -25.99
CA LEU A 17 7.00 40.23 -25.43
C LEU A 17 6.69 39.93 -23.96
N ALA A 18 6.24 40.93 -23.20
CA ALA A 18 5.89 40.78 -21.79
C ALA A 18 4.54 40.05 -21.59
N ALA A 19 3.64 40.10 -22.57
CA ALA A 19 2.34 39.44 -22.48
C ALA A 19 2.38 37.94 -22.80
N VAL A 20 3.37 37.47 -23.56
CA VAL A 20 3.50 36.05 -23.93
C VAL A 20 4.32 35.27 -22.89
N THR A 21 5.21 35.94 -22.15
CA THR A 21 6.02 35.32 -21.09
C THR A 21 5.25 35.10 -19.79
N MET A 22 4.09 35.75 -19.61
CA MET A 22 3.24 35.63 -18.41
C MET A 22 2.01 34.73 -18.62
N THR A 23 2.05 33.81 -19.58
CA THR A 23 1.02 32.76 -19.72
C THR A 23 1.60 31.34 -19.58
N VAL A 24 2.93 31.20 -19.59
CA VAL A 24 3.62 29.90 -19.54
C VAL A 24 3.98 29.48 -18.10
N LEU A 25 3.83 30.37 -17.11
CA LEU A 25 4.17 30.10 -15.70
C LEU A 25 3.05 29.49 -14.85
N LEU A 26 1.85 29.23 -15.42
CA LEU A 26 0.70 28.69 -14.68
C LEU A 26 0.33 27.25 -15.05
N ALA A 27 1.10 26.57 -15.90
CA ALA A 27 1.03 25.11 -16.04
C ALA A 27 1.79 24.44 -14.89
N GLY A 28 1.50 24.84 -13.65
CA GLY A 28 1.93 24.11 -12.47
C GLY A 28 1.33 22.72 -12.55
N CYS A 29 2.21 21.71 -12.57
CA CYS A 29 1.84 20.31 -12.67
C CYS A 29 0.79 19.98 -11.61
N ALA A 30 -0.48 19.86 -12.03
CA ALA A 30 -1.51 19.24 -11.21
C ALA A 30 -1.19 17.74 -11.14
N LEU A 31 -0.25 17.37 -10.28
CA LEU A 31 -0.11 15.99 -9.86
C LEU A 31 -1.46 15.58 -9.26
N PRO A 32 -2.08 14.47 -9.72
CA PRO A 32 -3.27 13.98 -9.06
C PRO A 32 -2.97 13.80 -7.57
N PRO A 33 -3.91 14.13 -6.67
CA PRO A 33 -3.70 13.89 -5.24
C PRO A 33 -3.33 12.42 -5.03
N PRO A 34 -2.47 12.10 -4.04
CA PRO A 34 -2.16 10.72 -3.70
C PRO A 34 -3.45 9.92 -3.56
N ARG A 35 -3.49 8.72 -4.14
CA ARG A 35 -4.67 7.85 -4.10
C ARG A 35 -4.96 7.52 -2.63
N GLU A 36 -6.01 8.10 -2.08
CA GLU A 36 -6.47 7.83 -0.72
C GLU A 36 -7.43 6.63 -0.74
N LEU A 37 -7.09 5.58 0.00
CA LEU A 37 -7.92 4.37 0.11
C LEU A 37 -8.92 4.52 1.26
N PRO A 38 -10.15 4.00 1.12
CA PRO A 38 -11.12 4.04 2.20
C PRO A 38 -10.65 3.19 3.39
N PRO A 39 -11.05 3.52 4.63
CA PRO A 39 -10.63 2.77 5.80
C PRO A 39 -11.05 1.29 5.68
N PRO A 40 -10.21 0.36 6.15
CA PRO A 40 -10.49 -1.05 6.02
C PRO A 40 -11.69 -1.45 6.88
N ARG A 41 -12.51 -2.36 6.34
CA ARG A 41 -13.72 -2.82 7.02
C ARG A 41 -14.07 -4.27 6.67
N ALA A 42 -14.90 -4.85 7.52
CA ALA A 42 -15.63 -6.07 7.19
C ALA A 42 -16.78 -5.72 6.24
N ALA A 43 -16.93 -6.52 5.19
CA ALA A 43 -18.10 -6.55 4.34
C ALA A 43 -18.61 -7.99 4.22
N PRO A 44 -19.91 -8.21 3.96
CA PRO A 44 -20.44 -9.54 3.70
C PRO A 44 -19.64 -10.24 2.59
N LEU A 45 -19.24 -11.48 2.85
CA LEU A 45 -18.58 -12.30 1.84
C LEU A 45 -19.62 -12.76 0.83
N ALA A 46 -19.37 -12.47 -0.46
CA ALA A 46 -20.14 -13.09 -1.53
C ALA A 46 -19.75 -14.57 -1.62
N PRO A 47 -20.70 -15.52 -1.62
CA PRO A 47 -20.39 -16.92 -1.84
C PRO A 47 -19.71 -17.08 -3.20
N LEU A 48 -18.53 -17.70 -3.20
CA LEU A 48 -17.85 -18.07 -4.44
C LEU A 48 -18.51 -19.36 -4.96
N ALA A 49 -19.16 -19.27 -6.11
CA ALA A 49 -19.69 -20.44 -6.82
C ALA A 49 -18.67 -20.91 -7.84
N ALA A 50 -18.25 -22.19 -7.74
CA ALA A 50 -17.30 -22.78 -8.68
C ALA A 50 -17.69 -24.22 -9.02
N PRO A 51 -17.41 -24.69 -10.24
CA PRO A 51 -17.68 -26.07 -10.67
C PRO A 51 -16.71 -27.09 -10.04
N ARG A 52 -15.70 -26.62 -9.31
CA ARG A 52 -14.70 -27.44 -8.60
C ARG A 52 -14.60 -27.01 -7.14
N PRO A 53 -14.05 -27.85 -6.24
CA PRO A 53 -13.72 -27.43 -4.88
C PRO A 53 -12.84 -26.18 -4.89
N LEU A 54 -13.18 -25.26 -3.98
CA LEU A 54 -12.39 -24.06 -3.73
C LEU A 54 -11.34 -24.35 -2.66
N VAL A 55 -10.13 -23.87 -2.88
CA VAL A 55 -9.00 -24.03 -1.96
C VAL A 55 -8.70 -22.68 -1.32
N ALA A 56 -8.78 -22.62 0.01
CA ALA A 56 -8.36 -21.46 0.78
C ALA A 56 -7.00 -21.72 1.44
N LEU A 57 -6.07 -20.78 1.29
CA LEU A 57 -4.78 -20.78 1.98
C LEU A 57 -4.83 -19.82 3.17
N ALA A 58 -4.75 -20.36 4.39
CA ALA A 58 -4.73 -19.58 5.62
C ALA A 58 -3.30 -19.47 6.18
N LEU A 59 -2.78 -18.24 6.28
CA LEU A 59 -1.42 -17.93 6.72
C LEU A 59 -1.45 -17.28 8.11
N GLY A 60 -1.04 -18.05 9.11
CA GLY A 60 -1.00 -17.61 10.51
C GLY A 60 0.12 -16.62 10.84
N GLY A 61 0.06 -16.05 12.04
CA GLY A 61 1.12 -15.22 12.60
C GLY A 61 2.35 -16.03 13.03
N GLY A 62 3.49 -15.35 13.20
CA GLY A 62 4.75 -15.98 13.64
C GLY A 62 5.93 -15.02 13.78
N GLY A 63 5.71 -13.70 13.75
CA GLY A 63 6.76 -12.69 13.75
C GLY A 63 7.70 -12.88 12.55
N ALA A 64 9.01 -12.84 12.78
CA ALA A 64 10.02 -13.06 11.74
C ALA A 64 9.89 -14.43 11.04
N ARG A 65 9.33 -15.44 11.71
CA ARG A 65 9.10 -16.77 11.10
C ARG A 65 7.95 -16.77 10.08
N GLY A 66 7.17 -15.70 10.00
CA GLY A 66 6.07 -15.58 9.03
C GLY A 66 6.51 -15.67 7.56
N PHE A 67 7.76 -15.36 7.25
CA PHE A 67 8.31 -15.53 5.90
C PHE A 67 8.41 -17.00 5.45
N ALA A 68 8.34 -17.97 6.37
CA ALA A 68 8.29 -19.39 6.02
C ALA A 68 7.09 -19.74 5.12
N HIS A 69 6.01 -18.95 5.19
CA HIS A 69 4.84 -19.10 4.31
C HIS A 69 5.20 -18.97 2.82
N ILE A 70 6.26 -18.24 2.47
CA ILE A 70 6.75 -18.14 1.09
C ILE A 70 7.18 -19.51 0.58
N GLY A 71 7.87 -20.30 1.41
CA GLY A 71 8.26 -21.67 1.07
C GLY A 71 7.04 -22.58 0.83
N VAL A 72 6.02 -22.46 1.67
CA VAL A 72 4.75 -23.19 1.50
C VAL A 72 4.10 -22.83 0.16
N ILE A 73 3.98 -21.54 -0.16
CA ILE A 73 3.42 -21.07 -1.43
C ILE A 73 4.20 -21.64 -2.62
N LYS A 74 5.54 -21.58 -2.59
CA LYS A 74 6.39 -22.14 -3.67
C LYS A 74 6.14 -23.63 -3.90
N VAL A 75 5.96 -24.42 -2.83
CA VAL A 75 5.68 -25.86 -2.94
C VAL A 75 4.29 -26.12 -3.50
N LEU A 76 3.29 -25.35 -3.07
CA LEU A 76 1.92 -25.46 -3.59
C LEU A 76 1.89 -25.14 -5.09
N GLU A 77 2.47 -24.02 -5.50
CA GLU A 77 2.55 -23.63 -6.91
C GLU A 77 3.30 -24.66 -7.76
N GLY A 78 4.44 -25.16 -7.26
CA GLY A 78 5.23 -26.20 -7.93
C GLY A 78 4.48 -27.54 -8.07
N SER A 79 3.47 -27.78 -7.22
CA SER A 79 2.59 -28.96 -7.28
C SER A 79 1.31 -28.71 -8.10
N GLY A 80 1.18 -27.55 -8.73
CA GLY A 80 -0.02 -27.15 -9.48
C GLY A 80 -1.22 -26.76 -8.60
N ILE A 81 -1.00 -26.54 -7.30
CA ILE A 81 -2.05 -26.12 -6.35
C ILE A 81 -1.98 -24.60 -6.22
N VAL A 82 -2.93 -23.91 -6.84
CA VAL A 82 -3.09 -22.46 -6.71
C VAL A 82 -4.34 -22.15 -5.88
N PRO A 83 -4.21 -21.53 -4.70
CA PRO A 83 -5.36 -21.18 -3.87
C PRO A 83 -6.30 -20.20 -4.55
N ASP A 84 -7.60 -20.41 -4.36
CA ASP A 84 -8.67 -19.52 -4.81
C ASP A 84 -8.89 -18.34 -3.85
N ILE A 85 -8.58 -18.55 -2.58
CA ILE A 85 -8.78 -17.58 -1.50
C ILE A 85 -7.52 -17.56 -0.65
N VAL A 86 -7.12 -16.38 -0.18
CA VAL A 86 -6.00 -16.21 0.74
C VAL A 86 -6.50 -15.52 2.00
N VAL A 87 -6.09 -16.03 3.16
CA VAL A 87 -6.40 -15.43 4.46
C VAL A 87 -5.12 -15.23 5.25
N GLY A 88 -4.98 -14.08 5.94
CA GLY A 88 -3.76 -13.75 6.68
C GLY A 88 -3.99 -13.25 8.11
N SER A 89 -3.01 -13.50 8.98
CA SER A 89 -2.94 -12.94 10.34
C SER A 89 -1.51 -12.53 10.71
N SER A 90 -1.35 -11.35 11.32
CA SER A 90 -0.05 -10.81 11.75
C SER A 90 0.99 -10.88 10.62
N SER A 91 2.18 -11.43 10.85
CA SER A 91 3.20 -11.61 9.81
C SER A 91 2.71 -12.39 8.58
N GLY A 92 1.76 -13.31 8.75
CA GLY A 92 1.13 -14.02 7.64
C GLY A 92 0.25 -13.13 6.78
N ALA A 93 -0.30 -12.03 7.33
CA ALA A 93 -1.07 -11.04 6.58
C ALA A 93 -0.22 -10.28 5.56
N ILE A 94 1.06 -10.05 5.84
CA ILE A 94 2.00 -9.42 4.90
C ILE A 94 2.17 -10.31 3.67
N VAL A 95 2.54 -11.59 3.89
CA VAL A 95 2.74 -12.56 2.80
C VAL A 95 1.44 -12.80 2.04
N ALA A 96 0.32 -12.94 2.76
CA ALA A 96 -1.01 -13.16 2.19
C ALA A 96 -1.45 -12.00 1.29
N ALA A 97 -1.26 -10.74 1.74
CA ALA A 97 -1.66 -9.57 0.98
C ALA A 97 -0.86 -9.45 -0.34
N LEU A 98 0.45 -9.68 -0.28
CA LEU A 98 1.32 -9.64 -1.46
C LEU A 98 0.98 -10.78 -2.44
N TYR A 99 0.75 -11.99 -1.92
CA TYR A 99 0.35 -13.15 -2.73
C TYR A 99 -1.02 -12.95 -3.39
N ALA A 100 -2.01 -12.47 -2.62
CA ALA A 100 -3.32 -12.12 -3.15
C ALA A 100 -3.26 -10.96 -4.14
N GLY A 101 -2.29 -10.06 -3.98
CA GLY A 101 -1.98 -8.98 -4.90
C GLY A 101 -1.48 -9.42 -6.28
N GLY A 102 -1.10 -10.70 -6.43
CA GLY A 102 -0.71 -11.30 -7.71
C GLY A 102 0.72 -11.82 -7.75
N MET A 103 1.54 -11.58 -6.72
CA MET A 103 2.92 -12.06 -6.70
C MET A 103 2.97 -13.59 -6.61
N SER A 104 3.87 -14.21 -7.35
CA SER A 104 4.24 -15.62 -7.24
C SER A 104 5.11 -15.89 -6.02
N GLY A 105 5.24 -17.16 -5.62
CA GLY A 105 6.17 -17.56 -4.55
C GLY A 105 7.63 -17.14 -4.81
N VAL A 106 8.04 -17.10 -6.09
CA VAL A 106 9.39 -16.66 -6.49
C VAL A 106 9.55 -15.14 -6.33
N GLU A 107 8.55 -14.35 -6.70
CA GLU A 107 8.58 -12.89 -6.51
C GLU A 107 8.56 -12.53 -5.03
N LEU A 108 7.74 -13.23 -4.22
CA LEU A 108 7.70 -13.07 -2.78
C LEU A 108 9.07 -13.34 -2.14
N GLU A 109 9.75 -14.40 -2.55
CA GLU A 109 11.10 -14.72 -2.08
C GLU A 109 12.10 -13.61 -2.42
N ARG A 110 12.11 -13.14 -3.67
CA ARG A 110 12.99 -12.05 -4.08
C ARG A 110 12.75 -10.79 -3.26
N THR A 111 11.48 -10.41 -3.08
CA THR A 111 11.11 -9.26 -2.26
C THR A 111 11.55 -9.45 -0.81
N ALA A 112 11.35 -10.63 -0.23
CA ALA A 112 11.75 -10.90 1.16
C ALA A 112 13.27 -10.88 1.36
N VAL A 113 14.06 -11.34 0.39
CA VAL A 113 15.53 -11.33 0.47
C VAL A 113 16.10 -9.92 0.39
N MET A 114 15.46 -9.02 -0.36
CA MET A 114 15.89 -7.62 -0.49
C MET A 114 15.39 -6.73 0.64
N LEU A 115 14.50 -7.22 1.50
CA LEU A 115 13.85 -6.43 2.53
C LEU A 115 14.77 -6.26 3.74
N GLU A 116 15.10 -5.02 4.08
CA GLU A 116 15.82 -4.70 5.30
C GLU A 116 14.84 -4.39 6.44
N ARG A 117 15.32 -4.46 7.70
CA ARG A 117 14.47 -4.12 8.85
C ARG A 117 13.95 -2.68 8.79
N ASP A 118 14.81 -1.77 8.36
CA ASP A 118 14.53 -0.34 8.34
C ASP A 118 13.51 0.02 7.24
N ASP A 119 13.24 -0.88 6.29
CA ASP A 119 12.16 -0.72 5.30
C ASP A 119 10.77 -0.92 5.91
N LEU A 120 10.66 -1.64 7.04
CA LEU A 120 9.39 -2.04 7.64
C LEU A 120 9.16 -1.44 9.03
N ILE A 121 10.22 -1.18 9.80
CA ILE A 121 10.12 -0.87 11.23
C ILE A 121 10.48 0.59 11.48
N ASP A 122 9.47 1.40 11.77
CA ASP A 122 9.58 2.77 12.26
C ASP A 122 9.56 2.81 13.79
N VAL A 123 10.74 2.98 14.37
CA VAL A 123 10.95 3.00 15.82
C VAL A 123 10.35 4.25 16.45
N VAL A 124 9.63 4.06 17.56
CA VAL A 124 9.09 5.13 18.41
C VAL A 124 9.40 4.85 19.88
N PHE A 125 9.35 5.87 20.73
CA PHE A 125 9.53 5.75 22.17
C PHE A 125 8.34 6.36 22.90
N GLU A 126 7.18 5.71 22.80
CA GLU A 126 5.92 6.19 23.36
C GLU A 126 5.45 5.21 24.45
N GLY A 127 5.89 5.45 25.68
CA GLY A 127 5.60 4.57 26.81
C GLY A 127 6.15 3.17 26.58
N ARG A 128 5.26 2.18 26.40
CA ARG A 128 5.62 0.78 26.13
C ARG A 128 5.75 0.45 24.64
N PHE A 129 5.33 1.35 23.76
CA PHE A 129 5.35 1.11 22.32
C PHE A 129 6.71 1.42 21.72
N MET A 130 7.21 0.53 20.87
CA MET A 130 8.50 0.62 20.21
C MET A 130 8.40 0.77 18.69
N VAL A 131 7.25 0.43 18.10
CA VAL A 131 7.06 0.44 16.64
C VAL A 131 5.74 1.12 16.28
N ARG A 132 5.74 1.99 15.28
CA ARG A 132 4.51 2.67 14.80
C ARG A 132 3.77 1.87 13.73
N GLY A 133 4.50 1.16 12.86
CA GLY A 133 4.00 0.34 11.77
C GLY A 133 3.67 1.10 10.47
N ALA A 134 4.00 2.40 10.35
CA ALA A 134 3.65 3.18 9.16
C ALA A 134 4.51 2.80 7.95
N LEU A 135 5.80 2.48 8.16
CA LEU A 135 6.67 1.99 7.08
C LEU A 135 6.17 0.66 6.50
N LEU A 136 5.75 -0.26 7.37
CA LEU A 136 5.13 -1.52 6.95
C LEU A 136 3.84 -1.31 6.15
N GLN A 137 2.95 -0.43 6.61
CA GLN A 137 1.74 -0.05 5.87
C GLN A 137 2.10 0.47 4.47
N GLU A 138 3.05 1.40 4.40
CA GLU A 138 3.46 2.03 3.15
C GLU A 138 4.16 1.05 2.21
N PHE A 139 4.98 0.14 2.75
CA PHE A 139 5.60 -0.94 1.99
C PHE A 139 4.53 -1.80 1.29
N VAL A 140 3.50 -2.25 2.02
CA VAL A 140 2.41 -3.06 1.45
C VAL A 140 1.65 -2.27 0.38
N ASN A 141 1.26 -1.04 0.68
CA ASN A 141 0.50 -0.20 -0.24
C ASN A 141 1.29 0.08 -1.53
N ARG A 142 2.57 0.47 -1.44
CA ARG A 142 3.41 0.70 -2.63
C ARG A 142 3.60 -0.57 -3.45
N THR A 143 3.90 -1.69 -2.80
CA THR A 143 4.11 -2.98 -3.50
C THR A 143 2.86 -3.42 -4.24
N LEU A 144 1.67 -3.10 -3.71
CA LEU A 144 0.39 -3.40 -4.34
C LEU A 144 -0.14 -2.30 -5.27
N GLY A 145 0.62 -1.21 -5.48
CA GLY A 145 0.19 -0.07 -6.29
C GLY A 145 -1.05 0.62 -5.74
N TYR A 146 -1.16 0.73 -4.41
CA TYR A 146 -2.29 1.31 -3.68
C TYR A 146 -3.63 0.71 -4.11
N ARG A 147 -3.68 -0.61 -4.29
CA ARG A 147 -4.94 -1.33 -4.51
C ARG A 147 -5.65 -1.61 -3.20
N ALA A 148 -6.96 -1.38 -3.17
CA ALA A 148 -7.81 -1.80 -2.07
C ALA A 148 -7.91 -3.33 -2.00
N ILE A 149 -8.32 -3.89 -0.86
CA ILE A 149 -8.42 -5.35 -0.66
C ILE A 149 -9.32 -5.99 -1.72
N GLU A 150 -10.44 -5.36 -2.08
CA GLU A 150 -11.36 -5.89 -3.10
C GLU A 150 -10.85 -5.79 -4.54
N GLU A 151 -9.72 -5.10 -4.76
CA GLU A 151 -9.09 -4.93 -6.08
C GLU A 151 -7.91 -5.88 -6.28
N LEU A 152 -7.60 -6.74 -5.30
CA LEU A 152 -6.51 -7.70 -5.40
C LEU A 152 -6.84 -8.83 -6.38
N ALA A 153 -5.80 -9.45 -6.94
CA ALA A 153 -5.92 -10.49 -7.96
C ALA A 153 -6.63 -11.76 -7.45
N ARG A 154 -6.58 -12.01 -6.13
CA ARG A 154 -7.27 -13.12 -5.48
C ARG A 154 -8.13 -12.58 -4.33
N PRO A 155 -9.32 -13.18 -4.08
CA PRO A 155 -10.07 -12.96 -2.86
C PRO A 155 -9.19 -13.04 -1.62
N PHE A 156 -9.19 -11.95 -0.86
CA PHE A 156 -8.34 -11.78 0.32
C PHE A 156 -9.15 -11.31 1.51
N ALA A 157 -8.86 -11.90 2.67
CA ALA A 157 -9.28 -11.38 3.95
C ALA A 157 -8.14 -11.49 4.95
N LEU A 158 -8.14 -10.65 5.96
CA LEU A 158 -7.22 -10.77 7.07
C LEU A 158 -7.93 -10.55 8.40
N VAL A 159 -7.29 -11.03 9.46
CA VAL A 159 -7.83 -10.90 10.82
C VAL A 159 -6.96 -9.99 11.66
N ALA A 160 -7.59 -9.17 12.49
CA ALA A 160 -6.97 -8.35 13.52
C ALA A 160 -7.76 -8.51 14.83
N THR A 161 -7.24 -7.91 15.90
CA THR A 161 -7.90 -7.92 17.21
C THR A 161 -8.27 -6.50 17.59
N GLU A 162 -9.54 -6.28 17.93
CA GLU A 162 -10.00 -4.99 18.45
C GLU A 162 -9.52 -4.85 19.91
N ARG A 163 -8.77 -3.78 20.20
CA ARG A 163 -8.04 -3.64 21.47
C ARG A 163 -8.96 -3.51 22.68
N GLY A 164 -10.14 -2.90 22.53
CA GLY A 164 -11.07 -2.65 23.63
C GLY A 164 -11.77 -3.92 24.10
N SER A 165 -12.44 -4.64 23.20
CA SER A 165 -13.18 -5.86 23.55
C SER A 165 -12.38 -7.15 23.42
N GLY A 166 -11.25 -7.14 22.70
CA GLY A 166 -10.52 -8.35 22.32
C GLY A 166 -11.18 -9.15 21.19
N ALA A 167 -12.25 -8.62 20.58
CA ALA A 167 -12.94 -9.31 19.50
C ALA A 167 -12.07 -9.48 18.26
N MET A 168 -12.26 -10.59 17.56
CA MET A 168 -11.70 -10.80 16.23
C MET A 168 -12.41 -9.90 15.22
N THR A 169 -11.63 -9.10 14.50
CA THR A 169 -12.10 -8.24 13.41
C THR A 169 -11.57 -8.76 12.09
N VAL A 170 -12.43 -8.88 11.09
CA VAL A 170 -12.06 -9.30 9.73
C VAL A 170 -12.04 -8.07 8.82
N PHE A 171 -10.99 -7.94 8.01
CA PHE A 171 -10.92 -6.94 6.95
C PHE A 171 -10.89 -7.64 5.59
N ASN A 172 -11.83 -7.29 4.72
CA ASN A 172 -11.90 -7.81 3.34
C ASN A 172 -12.24 -6.71 2.31
N ARG A 173 -12.21 -5.44 2.73
CA ARG A 173 -12.35 -4.24 1.88
C ARG A 173 -11.53 -3.09 2.44
N GLY A 174 -11.17 -2.15 1.57
CA GLY A 174 -10.49 -0.89 1.91
C GLY A 174 -8.97 -0.96 1.86
N ASP A 175 -8.30 -0.03 2.55
CA ASP A 175 -6.84 0.11 2.55
C ASP A 175 -6.14 -1.18 3.03
N THR A 176 -5.44 -1.82 2.09
CA THR A 176 -4.76 -3.09 2.32
C THR A 176 -3.61 -2.94 3.32
N GLY A 177 -2.75 -1.93 3.17
CA GLY A 177 -1.61 -1.70 4.05
C GLY A 177 -2.05 -1.32 5.46
N LEU A 178 -3.09 -0.51 5.61
CA LEU A 178 -3.65 -0.14 6.91
C LEU A 178 -4.25 -1.37 7.62
N ALA A 179 -4.96 -2.23 6.88
CA ALA A 179 -5.48 -3.48 7.42
C ALA A 179 -4.34 -4.43 7.87
N VAL A 180 -3.29 -4.58 7.07
CA VAL A 180 -2.12 -5.40 7.42
C VAL A 180 -1.42 -4.83 8.65
N ARG A 181 -1.23 -3.51 8.74
CA ARG A 181 -0.66 -2.85 9.93
C ARG A 181 -1.47 -3.13 11.19
N ALA A 182 -2.80 -3.04 11.12
CA ALA A 182 -3.67 -3.37 12.24
C ALA A 182 -3.56 -4.85 12.66
N SER A 183 -3.39 -5.76 11.71
CA SER A 183 -3.19 -7.20 11.96
C SER A 183 -1.84 -7.51 12.63
N VAL A 184 -0.79 -6.77 12.27
CA VAL A 184 0.58 -6.94 12.79
C VAL A 184 0.80 -6.23 14.12
N ALA A 185 -0.11 -5.34 14.54
CA ALA A 185 0.03 -4.52 15.74
C ALA A 185 -0.02 -5.32 17.05
N VAL A 186 1.07 -6.01 17.36
CA VAL A 186 1.23 -6.81 18.58
C VAL A 186 1.08 -5.90 19.80
N PRO A 187 0.22 -6.25 20.78
CA PRO A 187 0.06 -5.49 22.00
C PRO A 187 1.39 -5.19 22.67
N ASP A 188 1.53 -3.95 23.16
CA ASP A 188 2.68 -3.48 23.94
C ASP A 188 4.01 -3.46 23.19
N LEU A 189 3.98 -3.65 21.86
CA LEU A 189 5.11 -3.47 20.97
C LEU A 189 4.79 -2.43 19.89
N PHE A 190 3.62 -2.56 19.27
CA PHE A 190 3.16 -1.66 18.22
C PHE A 190 2.17 -0.63 18.75
N LEU A 191 2.22 0.59 18.21
CA LEU A 191 1.14 1.56 18.40
C LEU A 191 -0.18 0.98 17.85
N PRO A 192 -1.29 1.07 18.61
CA PRO A 192 -2.59 0.65 18.13
C PRO A 192 -3.02 1.51 16.94
N VAL A 193 -3.70 0.88 15.99
CA VAL A 193 -4.19 1.55 14.78
C VAL A 193 -5.66 1.94 15.00
N ALA A 194 -5.98 3.22 14.87
CA ALA A 194 -7.36 3.69 14.84
C ALA A 194 -7.94 3.51 13.43
N ILE A 195 -9.10 2.85 13.31
CA ILE A 195 -9.77 2.57 12.05
C ILE A 195 -11.24 2.94 12.21
N ALA A 196 -11.68 3.99 11.49
CA ALA A 196 -13.07 4.44 11.45
C ALA A 196 -13.71 4.90 12.78
N GLY A 197 -12.89 5.27 13.77
CA GLY A 197 -13.32 5.76 15.10
C GLY A 197 -12.90 4.83 16.21
#